data_AF-A0A420W1W5-F1
#
_entry.id   AF-A0A420W1W5-F1
#
_cell.length_a   1.000
_cell.length_b   1.000
_cell.length_c   1.000
_cell.angle_alpha   90.00
_cell.angle_beta   90.00
_cell.angle_gamma   90.00
#
_symmetry.space_group_name_H-M   'P 1'
#
loop_
_entity.id
_entity.type
_entity.pdbx_description
1 polymer ?
#
loop_
_entity_poly.entity_id
_entity_poly.type
_entity_poly.pdbx_seq_one_letter_code
_entity_poly.pdbx_strand_id
1 'polypeptide(L)'
;MNIEKDIKNNKEEILAYFRDRSSEFLTQIKAQFSDTEFSKRASAINRALNQTKDNLITTLLQKAEKEQWTNQDKLEAILMITYCNIVVMIESRNSVRPYEYMDFSRRVGELWDPFCKLCFYYPINDISLFIPPLFSEVKKKLANEIIIYIDNLNISEIEKQELKTYYDKVWSLVTSGEIQLELDLHFSYNNQKYVVDFKSGFGSNEKGNTNRLLLVATIYQNLEDNYKCLLFVRAEENNSYFNRLKNSRIWEAYSGNEAYEKIKEYSGYNLKNWTETNIDWANDFNAETTQHLTEKNLLQYLLW
;
A
#
# COMPACT_ATOMS: atom_id res chain seq x y z
N MET A 1 -20.49 -12.01 -17.71
CA MET A 1 -20.20 -10.57 -17.61
C MET A 1 -19.40 -10.16 -18.84
N ASN A 2 -19.89 -9.15 -19.58
CA ASN A 2 -19.18 -8.59 -20.72
C ASN A 2 -18.17 -7.56 -20.23
N ILE A 3 -16.90 -7.70 -20.60
CA ILE A 3 -15.85 -6.77 -20.20
C ILE A 3 -15.77 -5.69 -21.26
N GLU A 4 -16.32 -4.51 -20.98
CA GLU A 4 -16.34 -3.35 -21.87
C GLU A 4 -15.96 -2.09 -21.09
N LYS A 5 -15.72 -0.99 -21.79
CA LYS A 5 -15.32 0.29 -21.18
C LYS A 5 -16.32 0.77 -20.12
N ASP A 6 -17.60 0.47 -20.33
CA ASP A 6 -18.70 0.85 -19.44
C ASP A 6 -18.78 -0.01 -18.17
N ILE A 7 -17.92 -1.03 -18.00
CA ILE A 7 -17.85 -1.80 -16.75
C ILE A 7 -17.59 -0.92 -15.53
N LYS A 8 -16.97 0.25 -15.72
CA LYS A 8 -16.79 1.27 -14.67
C LYS A 8 -18.11 1.78 -14.06
N ASN A 9 -19.24 1.61 -14.76
CA ASN A 9 -20.57 2.01 -14.32
C ASN A 9 -21.43 0.81 -13.86
N ASN A 10 -20.96 -0.43 -14.02
CA ASN A 10 -21.76 -1.64 -13.80
C ASN A 10 -21.54 -2.27 -12.42
N LYS A 11 -21.59 -1.44 -11.35
CA LYS A 11 -21.32 -1.89 -9.97
C LYS A 11 -22.15 -3.11 -9.56
N GLU A 12 -23.45 -3.10 -9.83
CA GLU A 12 -24.37 -4.18 -9.45
C GLU A 12 -24.04 -5.52 -10.13
N GLU A 13 -23.73 -5.50 -11.43
CA GLU A 13 -23.36 -6.72 -12.17
C GLU A 13 -22.05 -7.31 -11.65
N ILE A 14 -21.06 -6.46 -11.33
CA ILE A 14 -19.76 -6.91 -10.82
C ILE A 14 -19.89 -7.47 -9.40
N LEU A 15 -20.68 -6.83 -8.53
CA LEU A 15 -21.00 -7.36 -7.20
C LEU A 15 -21.68 -8.72 -7.31
N ALA A 16 -22.69 -8.85 -8.17
CA ALA A 16 -23.37 -10.12 -8.41
C ALA A 16 -22.38 -11.20 -8.88
N TYR A 17 -21.53 -10.86 -9.87
CA TYR A 17 -20.49 -11.76 -10.35
C TYR A 17 -19.57 -12.26 -9.23
N PHE A 18 -19.00 -11.36 -8.41
CA PHE A 18 -18.12 -11.79 -7.32
C PHE A 18 -18.85 -12.58 -6.23
N ARG A 19 -20.12 -12.27 -5.94
CA ARG A 19 -20.94 -13.03 -4.97
C ARG A 19 -21.25 -14.44 -5.44
N ASP A 20 -21.54 -14.62 -6.73
CA ASP A 20 -21.74 -15.93 -7.34
C ASP A 20 -20.46 -16.75 -7.25
N ARG A 21 -19.32 -16.17 -7.65
CA ARG A 21 -17.99 -16.81 -7.53
C ARG A 21 -17.66 -17.17 -6.08
N SER A 22 -17.93 -16.26 -5.13
CA SER A 22 -17.73 -16.52 -3.70
C SER A 22 -18.55 -17.71 -3.21
N SER A 23 -19.81 -17.82 -3.64
CA SER A 23 -20.71 -18.91 -3.24
C SER A 23 -20.20 -20.28 -3.72
N GLU A 24 -19.73 -20.34 -4.97
CA GLU A 24 -19.06 -21.52 -5.52
C GLU A 24 -17.80 -21.90 -4.71
N PHE A 25 -16.92 -20.92 -4.45
CA PHE A 25 -15.69 -21.15 -3.70
C PHE A 25 -15.95 -21.61 -2.27
N LEU A 26 -16.91 -20.99 -1.58
CA LEU A 26 -17.28 -21.37 -0.22
C LEU A 26 -17.78 -22.81 -0.15
N THR A 27 -18.52 -23.27 -1.15
CA THR A 27 -18.99 -24.66 -1.22
C THR A 27 -17.82 -25.65 -1.30
N GLN A 28 -16.84 -25.37 -2.16
CA GLN A 28 -15.63 -26.20 -2.30
C GLN A 28 -14.75 -26.15 -1.05
N ILE A 29 -14.55 -24.96 -0.47
CA ILE A 29 -13.73 -24.75 0.72
C ILE A 29 -14.34 -25.45 1.94
N LYS A 30 -15.68 -25.43 2.09
CA LYS A 30 -16.39 -26.14 3.17
C LYS A 30 -16.27 -27.66 3.05
N ALA A 31 -16.11 -28.19 1.84
CA ALA A 31 -15.84 -29.61 1.63
C ALA A 31 -14.38 -30.00 1.96
N GLN A 32 -13.44 -29.05 1.83
CA GLN A 32 -12.01 -29.29 2.05
C GLN A 32 -11.56 -29.09 3.51
N PHE A 33 -12.13 -28.10 4.21
CA PHE A 33 -11.73 -27.73 5.58
C PHE A 33 -12.90 -27.90 6.54
N SER A 34 -12.62 -28.34 7.76
CA SER A 34 -13.63 -28.46 8.81
C SER A 34 -14.12 -27.08 9.30
N ASP A 35 -15.26 -27.06 9.99
CA ASP A 35 -15.86 -25.81 10.50
C ASP A 35 -14.98 -25.10 11.52
N THR A 36 -14.10 -25.80 12.24
CA THR A 36 -13.18 -25.20 13.21
C THR A 36 -11.96 -24.54 12.58
N GLU A 37 -11.70 -24.78 11.28
CA GLU A 37 -10.53 -24.27 10.55
C GLU A 37 -10.78 -22.89 9.92
N PHE A 38 -11.39 -21.98 10.68
CA PHE A 38 -11.79 -20.64 10.22
C PHE A 38 -10.68 -19.85 9.54
N SER A 39 -9.45 -19.89 10.09
CA SER A 39 -8.30 -19.19 9.51
C SER A 39 -7.91 -19.72 8.13
N LYS A 40 -7.97 -21.04 7.92
CA LYS A 40 -7.66 -21.64 6.62
C LYS A 40 -8.75 -21.33 5.60
N ARG A 41 -10.02 -21.42 6.01
CA ARG A 41 -11.17 -21.05 5.16
C ARG A 41 -11.12 -19.58 4.74
N ALA A 42 -10.89 -18.67 5.67
CA ALA A 42 -10.76 -17.23 5.40
C ALA A 42 -9.58 -16.91 4.46
N SER A 43 -8.43 -17.56 4.65
CA SER A 43 -7.28 -17.40 3.75
C SER A 43 -7.57 -17.94 2.35
N ALA A 44 -8.22 -19.11 2.25
CA ALA A 44 -8.56 -19.74 0.98
C ALA A 44 -9.55 -18.91 0.16
N ILE A 45 -10.63 -18.41 0.78
CA ILE A 45 -11.62 -17.60 0.07
C ILE A 45 -11.04 -16.28 -0.42
N ASN A 46 -10.21 -15.61 0.41
CA ASN A 46 -9.52 -14.39 0.00
C ASN A 46 -8.59 -14.60 -1.18
N ARG A 47 -7.85 -15.72 -1.21
CA ARG A 47 -6.99 -16.07 -2.35
C ARG A 47 -7.80 -16.30 -3.62
N ALA A 48 -8.90 -17.06 -3.53
CA ALA A 48 -9.74 -17.37 -4.69
C ALA A 48 -10.41 -16.11 -5.28
N LEU A 49 -10.90 -15.21 -4.42
CA LEU A 49 -11.47 -13.94 -4.85
C LEU A 49 -10.43 -13.01 -5.49
N ASN A 50 -9.26 -12.86 -4.86
CA ASN A 50 -8.16 -12.07 -5.43
C ASN A 50 -7.73 -12.61 -6.80
N GLN A 51 -7.57 -13.93 -6.95
CA GLN A 51 -7.24 -14.54 -8.23
C GLN A 51 -8.32 -14.29 -9.29
N THR A 52 -9.60 -14.34 -8.89
CA THR A 52 -10.72 -14.03 -9.78
C THR A 52 -10.67 -12.57 -10.25
N LYS A 53 -10.40 -11.64 -9.33
CA LYS A 53 -10.22 -10.21 -9.63
C LYS A 53 -9.01 -9.98 -10.54
N ASP A 54 -7.88 -10.62 -10.28
CA ASP A 54 -6.66 -10.47 -11.10
C ASP A 54 -6.85 -11.02 -12.52
N ASN A 55 -7.56 -12.15 -12.68
CA ASN A 55 -7.93 -12.69 -13.99
C ASN A 55 -8.85 -11.74 -14.76
N LEU A 56 -9.82 -11.14 -14.06
CA LEU A 56 -10.75 -10.18 -14.65
C LEU A 56 -10.02 -8.90 -15.11
N ILE A 57 -9.14 -8.36 -14.27
CA ILE A 57 -8.30 -7.20 -14.61
C ILE A 57 -7.38 -7.53 -15.80
N THR A 58 -6.77 -8.73 -15.83
CA THR A 58 -5.93 -9.16 -16.96
C THR A 58 -6.70 -9.16 -18.27
N THR A 59 -7.92 -9.71 -18.26
CA THR A 59 -8.79 -9.72 -19.46
C THR A 59 -9.20 -8.31 -19.86
N LEU A 60 -9.49 -7.44 -18.89
CA LEU A 60 -9.79 -6.03 -19.12
C LEU A 60 -8.61 -5.30 -19.76
N LEU A 61 -7.40 -5.49 -19.25
CA LEU A 61 -6.19 -4.85 -19.78
C LEU A 61 -5.90 -5.30 -21.21
N GLN A 62 -6.03 -6.59 -21.53
CA GLN A 62 -5.88 -7.09 -22.89
C GLN A 62 -6.86 -6.42 -23.87
N LYS A 63 -8.11 -6.22 -23.44
CA LYS A 63 -9.10 -5.51 -24.25
C LYS A 63 -8.79 -4.02 -24.37
N ALA A 64 -8.41 -3.39 -23.25
CA ALA A 64 -8.04 -1.99 -23.19
C ALA A 64 -6.83 -1.66 -24.08
N GLU A 65 -5.86 -2.58 -24.21
CA GLU A 65 -4.75 -2.46 -25.15
C GLU A 65 -5.23 -2.56 -26.61
N LYS A 66 -6.06 -3.55 -26.93
CA LYS A 66 -6.62 -3.72 -28.28
C LYS A 66 -7.42 -2.50 -28.73
N GLU A 67 -8.17 -1.90 -27.81
CA GLU A 67 -9.04 -0.75 -28.06
C GLU A 67 -8.38 0.60 -27.73
N GLN A 68 -7.10 0.60 -27.35
CA GLN A 68 -6.32 1.81 -27.07
C GLN A 68 -6.96 2.74 -26.02
N TRP A 69 -7.44 2.17 -24.92
CA TRP A 69 -8.02 2.95 -23.82
C TRP A 69 -6.97 3.84 -23.14
N THR A 70 -7.43 5.00 -22.66
CA THR A 70 -6.60 5.89 -21.85
C THR A 70 -6.31 5.29 -20.47
N ASN A 71 -5.29 5.81 -19.76
CA ASN A 71 -5.03 5.39 -18.38
C ASN A 71 -6.21 5.70 -17.46
N GLN A 72 -6.90 6.82 -17.65
CA GLN A 72 -8.09 7.15 -16.88
C GLN A 72 -9.21 6.10 -17.07
N ASP A 73 -9.46 5.68 -18.31
CA ASP A 73 -10.48 4.66 -18.59
C ASP A 73 -10.13 3.31 -17.96
N LYS A 74 -8.85 2.91 -18.03
CA LYS A 74 -8.35 1.71 -17.36
C LYS A 74 -8.52 1.82 -15.84
N LEU A 75 -8.10 2.95 -15.26
CA LEU A 75 -8.14 3.21 -13.83
C LEU A 75 -9.56 3.13 -13.29
N GLU A 76 -10.51 3.84 -13.89
CA GLU A 76 -11.91 3.87 -13.45
C GLU A 76 -12.55 2.47 -13.46
N ALA A 77 -12.27 1.67 -14.50
CA ALA A 77 -12.75 0.30 -14.59
C ALA A 77 -12.11 -0.62 -13.52
N ILE A 78 -10.79 -0.49 -13.32
CA ILE A 78 -10.06 -1.29 -12.33
C ILE A 78 -10.45 -0.91 -10.90
N LEU A 79 -10.69 0.38 -10.62
CA LEU A 79 -11.20 0.84 -9.32
C LEU A 79 -12.56 0.21 -9.02
N MET A 80 -13.47 0.19 -9.99
CA MET A 80 -14.79 -0.43 -9.81
C MET A 80 -14.70 -1.94 -9.56
N ILE A 81 -13.91 -2.66 -10.37
CA ILE A 81 -13.66 -4.11 -10.18
C ILE A 81 -13.04 -4.39 -8.81
N THR A 82 -12.03 -3.60 -8.44
CA THR A 82 -11.30 -3.77 -7.18
C THR A 82 -12.23 -3.50 -6.01
N TYR A 83 -12.99 -2.40 -6.04
CA TYR A 83 -13.97 -2.06 -5.01
C TYR A 83 -15.00 -3.17 -4.80
N CYS A 84 -15.64 -3.66 -5.86
CA CYS A 84 -16.63 -4.73 -5.77
C CYS A 84 -16.02 -6.03 -5.21
N ASN A 85 -14.80 -6.39 -5.63
CA ASN A 85 -14.08 -7.51 -5.04
C ASN A 85 -13.82 -7.29 -3.54
N ILE A 86 -13.44 -6.07 -3.12
CA ILE A 86 -13.21 -5.74 -1.71
C ILE A 86 -14.48 -5.91 -0.88
N VAL A 87 -15.62 -5.41 -1.38
CA VAL A 87 -16.94 -5.60 -0.74
C VAL A 87 -17.20 -7.07 -0.49
N VAL A 88 -17.11 -7.90 -1.53
CA VAL A 88 -17.37 -9.35 -1.42
C VAL A 88 -16.32 -10.06 -0.56
N MET A 89 -15.05 -9.67 -0.61
CA MET A 89 -14.04 -10.25 0.28
C MET A 89 -14.34 -9.99 1.76
N ILE A 90 -14.85 -8.80 2.10
CA ILE A 90 -15.27 -8.48 3.47
C ILE A 90 -16.47 -9.35 3.84
N GLU A 91 -17.49 -9.45 2.98
CA GLU A 91 -18.66 -10.31 3.20
C GLU A 91 -18.27 -11.77 3.46
N SER A 92 -17.51 -12.36 2.53
CA SER A 92 -17.16 -13.78 2.56
C SER A 92 -16.23 -14.13 3.72
N ARG A 93 -15.33 -13.20 4.11
CA ARG A 93 -14.56 -13.39 5.34
C ARG A 93 -15.49 -13.33 6.54
N ASN A 94 -16.35 -12.31 6.62
CA ASN A 94 -17.26 -12.12 7.75
C ASN A 94 -18.17 -13.34 7.98
N SER A 95 -18.68 -13.96 6.91
CA SER A 95 -19.52 -15.15 6.99
C SER A 95 -18.78 -16.41 7.47
N VAL A 96 -17.45 -16.47 7.27
CA VAL A 96 -16.61 -17.58 7.75
C VAL A 96 -16.15 -17.33 9.18
N ARG A 97 -15.70 -16.11 9.45
CA ARG A 97 -15.27 -15.64 10.76
C ARG A 97 -15.75 -14.21 10.90
N PRO A 98 -16.71 -13.92 11.80
CA PRO A 98 -17.18 -12.57 12.01
C PRO A 98 -16.02 -11.63 12.39
N TYR A 99 -16.09 -10.40 11.91
CA TYR A 99 -15.09 -9.40 12.23
C TYR A 99 -15.25 -8.89 13.67
N GLU A 100 -14.13 -8.86 14.38
CA GLU A 100 -13.96 -8.07 15.60
C GLU A 100 -13.18 -6.79 15.28
N TYR A 101 -13.31 -5.78 16.12
CA TYR A 101 -12.71 -4.45 15.93
C TYR A 101 -11.26 -4.48 15.41
N MET A 102 -10.37 -5.21 16.09
CA MET A 102 -8.94 -5.23 15.75
C MET A 102 -8.67 -5.86 14.38
N ASP A 103 -9.39 -6.95 14.06
CA ASP A 103 -9.25 -7.64 12.78
C ASP A 103 -9.80 -6.78 11.64
N PHE A 104 -10.92 -6.10 11.88
CA PHE A 104 -11.57 -5.26 10.88
C PHE A 104 -10.75 -4.01 10.56
N SER A 105 -10.33 -3.26 11.59
CA SER A 105 -9.55 -2.03 11.43
C SER A 105 -8.24 -2.29 10.68
N ARG A 106 -7.54 -3.39 11.02
CA ARG A 106 -6.34 -3.84 10.29
C ARG A 106 -6.68 -4.15 8.83
N ARG A 107 -7.75 -4.94 8.61
CA ARG A 107 -8.15 -5.36 7.28
C ARG A 107 -8.50 -4.19 6.37
N VAL A 108 -9.23 -3.20 6.87
CA VAL A 108 -9.56 -2.00 6.09
C VAL A 108 -8.28 -1.24 5.70
N GLY A 109 -7.30 -1.18 6.61
CA GLY A 109 -5.98 -0.63 6.33
C GLY A 109 -5.24 -1.34 5.20
N GLU A 110 -5.18 -2.68 5.25
CA GLU A 110 -4.56 -3.53 4.23
C GLU A 110 -5.22 -3.40 2.84
N LEU A 111 -6.49 -3.00 2.80
CA LEU A 111 -7.26 -2.84 1.57
C LEU A 111 -7.12 -1.44 0.97
N TRP A 112 -6.98 -0.42 1.82
CA TRP A 112 -6.91 0.97 1.39
C TRP A 112 -5.61 1.31 0.65
N ASP A 113 -4.46 0.82 1.14
CA ASP A 113 -3.15 1.05 0.53
C ASP A 113 -3.08 0.61 -0.95
N PRO A 114 -3.29 -0.69 -1.29
CA PRO A 114 -3.25 -1.14 -2.67
C PRO A 114 -4.32 -0.47 -3.54
N PHE A 115 -5.45 -0.06 -2.96
CA PHE A 115 -6.48 0.68 -3.68
C PHE A 115 -5.99 2.07 -4.11
N CYS A 116 -5.32 2.81 -3.22
CA CYS A 116 -4.73 4.11 -3.54
C CYS A 116 -3.61 3.99 -4.59
N LYS A 117 -2.79 2.94 -4.50
CA LYS A 117 -1.68 2.69 -5.44
C LYS A 117 -2.13 2.52 -6.90
N LEU A 118 -3.39 2.13 -7.15
CA LEU A 118 -3.93 2.04 -8.51
C LEU A 118 -3.78 3.35 -9.29
N CYS A 119 -3.91 4.50 -8.62
CA CYS A 119 -3.73 5.81 -9.25
C CYS A 119 -2.30 6.02 -9.78
N PHE A 120 -1.31 5.37 -9.18
CA PHE A 120 0.09 5.46 -9.61
C PHE A 120 0.47 4.38 -10.63
N TYR A 121 -0.29 3.29 -10.70
CA TYR A 121 -0.13 2.25 -11.72
C TYR A 121 -0.80 2.64 -13.05
N TYR A 122 -1.85 3.46 -12.99
CA TYR A 122 -2.55 4.00 -14.15
C TYR A 122 -2.67 5.53 -14.05
N PRO A 123 -1.53 6.24 -14.01
CA PRO A 123 -1.53 7.68 -13.77
C PRO A 123 -2.04 8.45 -15.01
N ILE A 124 -2.67 9.58 -14.76
CA ILE A 124 -3.00 10.58 -15.78
C ILE A 124 -1.79 11.49 -16.02
N ASN A 125 -1.12 11.88 -14.94
CA ASN A 125 0.13 12.62 -15.03
C ASN A 125 1.28 11.73 -15.50
N ASP A 126 2.32 12.35 -16.06
CA ASP A 126 3.54 11.66 -16.43
C ASP A 126 4.38 11.38 -15.17
N ILE A 127 4.22 10.18 -14.62
CA ILE A 127 5.06 9.65 -13.55
C ILE A 127 5.70 8.34 -14.00
N SER A 128 6.85 8.03 -13.42
CA SER A 128 7.54 6.76 -13.67
C SER A 128 7.83 6.05 -12.37
N LEU A 129 7.35 4.81 -12.23
CA LEU A 129 7.69 3.96 -11.10
C LEU A 129 9.15 3.51 -11.20
N PHE A 130 9.83 3.36 -10.07
CA PHE A 130 11.20 2.87 -10.04
C PHE A 130 11.40 1.86 -8.91
N ILE A 131 12.45 1.05 -8.99
CA ILE A 131 12.86 0.15 -7.92
C ILE A 131 13.91 0.87 -7.07
N PRO A 132 13.72 1.02 -5.75
CA PRO A 132 14.70 1.68 -4.90
C PRO A 132 15.98 0.83 -4.78
N PRO A 133 17.13 1.45 -4.45
CA PRO A 133 18.36 0.69 -4.24
C PRO A 133 18.24 -0.21 -3.01
N LEU A 134 18.97 -1.32 -3.01
CA LEU A 134 19.10 -2.16 -1.83
C LEU A 134 19.94 -1.44 -0.77
N PHE A 135 19.64 -1.68 0.50
CA PHE A 135 20.46 -1.11 1.59
C PHE A 135 21.92 -1.58 1.51
N SER A 136 22.15 -2.81 1.05
CA SER A 136 23.50 -3.34 0.82
C SER A 136 24.28 -2.56 -0.24
N GLU A 137 23.60 -2.09 -1.29
CA GLU A 137 24.19 -1.26 -2.35
C GLU A 137 24.51 0.13 -1.84
N VAL A 138 23.56 0.75 -1.10
CA VAL A 138 23.78 2.04 -0.43
C VAL A 138 24.96 1.97 0.53
N LYS A 139 25.00 0.93 1.38
CA LYS A 139 26.11 0.71 2.32
C LYS A 139 27.44 0.59 1.59
N LYS A 140 27.49 -0.21 0.50
CA LYS A 140 28.71 -0.39 -0.29
C LYS A 140 29.17 0.93 -0.91
N LYS A 141 28.24 1.74 -1.43
CA LYS A 141 28.55 3.05 -2.01
C LYS A 141 29.16 3.99 -0.96
N LEU A 142 28.49 4.17 0.18
CA LEU A 142 28.99 5.02 1.28
C LEU A 142 30.33 4.53 1.83
N ALA A 143 30.52 3.20 1.96
CA ALA A 143 31.80 2.63 2.37
C ALA A 143 32.91 2.92 1.36
N ASN A 144 32.65 2.78 0.07
CA ASN A 144 33.62 3.08 -0.96
C ASN A 144 34.00 4.56 -0.98
N GLU A 145 33.04 5.48 -0.83
CA GLU A 145 33.30 6.93 -0.75
C GLU A 145 34.25 7.27 0.40
N ILE A 146 34.03 6.68 1.58
CA ILE A 146 34.88 6.91 2.75
C ILE A 146 36.25 6.27 2.59
N ILE A 147 36.34 5.07 2.00
CA ILE A 147 37.62 4.43 1.70
C ILE A 147 38.43 5.30 0.73
N ILE A 148 37.82 5.79 -0.34
CA ILE A 148 38.45 6.70 -1.31
C ILE A 148 38.91 7.99 -0.63
N TYR A 149 38.07 8.55 0.25
CA TYR A 149 38.44 9.73 1.03
C TYR A 149 39.68 9.48 1.90
N ILE A 150 39.72 8.38 2.65
CA ILE A 150 40.86 7.98 3.49
C ILE A 150 42.11 7.78 2.62
N ASP A 151 41.98 7.15 1.46
CA ASP A 151 43.11 6.89 0.56
C ASP A 151 43.76 8.17 0.02
N ASN A 152 42.97 9.23 -0.13
CA ASN A 152 43.43 10.54 -0.58
C ASN A 152 44.01 11.43 0.54
N LEU A 153 43.96 11.00 1.81
CA LEU A 153 44.57 11.75 2.91
C LEU A 153 46.10 11.70 2.83
N ASN A 154 46.74 12.84 3.12
CA ASN A 154 48.19 12.95 3.19
C ASN A 154 48.75 12.48 4.55
N ILE A 155 48.50 11.20 4.87
CA ILE A 155 48.93 10.51 6.09
C ILE A 155 49.64 9.20 5.73
N SER A 156 50.27 8.53 6.69
CA SER A 156 50.97 7.27 6.42
C SER A 156 49.99 6.13 6.08
N GLU A 157 50.46 5.14 5.31
CA GLU A 157 49.66 3.97 4.94
C GLU A 157 49.19 3.15 6.17
N ILE A 158 49.97 3.16 7.25
CA ILE A 158 49.58 2.52 8.52
C ILE A 158 48.37 3.24 9.12
N GLU A 159 48.40 4.57 9.20
CA GLU A 159 47.28 5.37 9.72
C GLU A 159 46.02 5.21 8.85
N LYS A 160 46.16 5.13 7.52
CA LYS A 160 45.02 4.84 6.61
C LYS A 160 44.39 3.48 6.94
N GLN A 161 45.21 2.46 7.13
CA GLN A 161 44.71 1.11 7.42
C GLN A 161 44.03 1.03 8.80
N GLU A 162 44.54 1.77 9.79
CA GLU A 162 43.90 1.90 11.10
C GLU A 162 42.53 2.59 10.98
N LEU A 163 42.44 3.71 10.24
CA LEU A 163 41.17 4.42 10.01
C LEU A 163 40.12 3.53 9.35
N LYS A 164 40.49 2.77 8.31
CA LYS A 164 39.59 1.80 7.66
C LYS A 164 39.12 0.73 8.66
N THR A 165 40.03 0.22 9.50
CA THR A 165 39.69 -0.77 10.53
C THR A 165 38.71 -0.23 11.57
N TYR A 166 38.90 1.02 12.02
CA TYR A 166 37.96 1.65 12.96
C TYR A 166 36.59 1.90 12.32
N TYR A 167 36.57 2.32 11.05
CA TYR A 167 35.34 2.49 10.29
C TYR A 167 34.55 1.17 10.17
N ASP A 168 35.21 0.07 9.82
CA ASP A 168 34.59 -1.25 9.72
C ASP A 168 34.03 -1.72 11.07
N LYS A 169 34.74 -1.46 12.17
CA LYS A 169 34.25 -1.73 13.54
C LYS A 169 32.95 -0.95 13.82
N VAL A 170 32.90 0.35 13.52
CA VAL A 170 31.67 1.16 13.69
C VAL A 170 30.53 0.59 12.86
N TRP A 171 30.77 0.24 11.59
CA TRP A 171 29.74 -0.35 10.74
C TRP A 171 29.24 -1.70 11.21
N SER A 172 30.11 -2.54 11.78
CA SER A 172 29.70 -3.83 12.34
C SER A 172 28.70 -3.68 13.50
N LEU A 173 28.77 -2.57 14.25
CA LEU A 173 27.82 -2.26 15.33
C LEU A 173 26.48 -1.78 14.79
N VAL A 174 26.48 -1.01 13.69
CA VAL A 174 25.29 -0.44 13.06
C VAL A 174 24.51 -1.49 12.27
N THR A 175 25.15 -2.52 11.70
CA THR A 175 24.49 -3.51 10.83
C THR A 175 24.01 -4.78 11.52
N SER A 176 23.67 -4.71 12.82
CA SER A 176 23.13 -5.87 13.56
C SER A 176 21.69 -6.25 13.19
N GLY A 177 21.06 -5.54 12.25
CA GLY A 177 19.75 -5.87 11.69
C GLY A 177 19.66 -5.58 10.18
N GLU A 178 18.75 -6.29 9.50
CA GLU A 178 18.43 -6.05 8.09
C GLU A 178 17.57 -4.77 7.96
N ILE A 179 18.05 -3.79 7.20
CA ILE A 179 17.31 -2.57 6.88
C ILE A 179 16.70 -2.73 5.48
N GLN A 180 15.38 -2.70 5.40
CA GLN A 180 14.65 -2.66 4.13
C GLN A 180 14.36 -1.20 3.76
N LEU A 181 14.95 -0.75 2.65
CA LEU A 181 14.69 0.60 2.11
C LEU A 181 13.40 0.65 1.29
N GLU A 182 13.01 -0.47 0.68
CA GLU A 182 11.77 -0.54 -0.08
C GLU A 182 10.57 -0.21 0.80
N LEU A 183 9.90 0.89 0.44
CA LEU A 183 8.62 1.31 0.98
C LEU A 183 7.46 0.84 0.10
N ASP A 184 6.27 1.34 0.39
CA ASP A 184 5.04 0.94 -0.27
C ASP A 184 5.00 1.36 -1.75
N LEU A 185 5.52 2.54 -2.10
CA LEU A 185 5.48 3.07 -3.45
C LEU A 185 6.69 3.96 -3.75
N HIS A 186 7.22 3.88 -4.96
CA HIS A 186 8.37 4.65 -5.42
C HIS A 186 8.09 5.18 -6.83
N PHE A 187 8.16 6.49 -7.00
CA PHE A 187 7.89 7.13 -8.29
C PHE A 187 8.69 8.40 -8.51
N SER A 188 8.93 8.73 -9.77
CA SER A 188 9.51 10.00 -10.19
C SER A 188 8.42 10.88 -10.79
N TYR A 189 8.41 12.15 -10.40
CA TYR A 189 7.52 13.18 -10.95
C TYR A 189 8.31 14.48 -11.09
N ASN A 190 8.30 15.10 -12.27
CA ASN A 190 9.06 16.32 -12.57
C ASN A 190 10.56 16.23 -12.17
N ASN A 191 11.23 15.14 -12.54
CA ASN A 191 12.63 14.82 -12.20
C ASN A 191 12.95 14.73 -10.70
N GLN A 192 11.94 14.70 -9.83
CA GLN A 192 12.08 14.48 -8.39
C GLN A 192 11.67 13.05 -8.06
N LYS A 193 12.53 12.31 -7.34
CA LYS A 193 12.22 10.97 -6.83
C LYS A 193 11.46 11.06 -5.51
N TYR A 194 10.39 10.28 -5.40
CA TYR A 194 9.54 10.17 -4.22
C TYR A 194 9.50 8.73 -3.74
N VAL A 195 9.58 8.56 -2.44
CA VAL A 195 9.42 7.28 -1.75
C VAL A 195 8.29 7.43 -0.74
N VAL A 196 7.33 6.52 -0.77
CA VAL A 196 6.06 6.69 -0.06
C VAL A 196 5.80 5.48 0.83
N ASP A 197 5.46 5.75 2.09
CA ASP A 197 4.96 4.75 3.03
C ASP A 197 3.47 5.06 3.29
N PHE A 198 2.62 4.04 3.22
CA PHE A 198 1.18 4.14 3.45
C PHE A 198 0.85 3.61 4.84
N LYS A 199 -0.04 4.31 5.54
CA LYS A 199 -0.54 3.89 6.86
C LYS A 199 -2.04 4.03 6.95
N SER A 200 -2.69 3.01 7.50
CA SER A 200 -4.10 3.10 7.89
C SER A 200 -4.34 4.17 8.98
N GLY A 201 -3.38 4.31 9.88
CA GLY A 201 -3.45 5.20 11.04
C GLY A 201 -2.33 4.82 12.02
N PHE A 202 -2.19 5.60 13.10
CA PHE A 202 -1.21 5.33 14.15
C PHE A 202 -1.89 4.83 15.42
N GLY A 203 -1.55 3.61 15.84
CA GLY A 203 -2.00 3.02 17.10
C GLY A 203 -1.13 3.42 18.31
N SER A 204 -1.51 2.97 19.50
CA SER A 204 -0.78 3.21 20.76
C SER A 204 0.59 2.52 20.82
N ASN A 205 0.83 1.50 19.98
CA ASN A 205 2.06 0.69 19.95
C ASN A 205 2.87 0.85 18.64
N GLU A 206 3.15 2.10 18.24
CA GLU A 206 3.86 2.41 16.97
C GLU A 206 5.33 2.81 17.16
N LYS A 207 5.90 2.72 18.37
CA LYS A 207 7.27 3.22 18.66
C LYS A 207 8.33 2.59 17.77
N GLY A 208 8.30 1.26 17.61
CA GLY A 208 9.28 0.52 16.79
C GLY A 208 9.17 0.91 15.31
N ASN A 209 7.96 0.91 14.75
CA ASN A 209 7.72 1.30 13.37
C ASN A 209 8.06 2.78 13.12
N THR A 210 7.78 3.68 14.07
CA THR A 210 8.16 5.10 13.98
C THR A 210 9.68 5.28 13.89
N ASN A 211 10.44 4.56 14.72
CA ASN A 211 11.90 4.62 14.68
C ASN A 211 12.45 4.04 13.37
N ARG A 212 11.86 2.95 12.84
CA ARG A 212 12.19 2.40 11.52
C ARG A 212 11.96 3.43 10.42
N LEU A 213 10.79 4.08 10.41
CA LEU A 213 10.47 5.12 9.41
C LEU A 213 11.42 6.31 9.47
N LEU A 214 11.82 6.75 10.66
CA LEU A 214 12.81 7.81 10.81
C LEU A 214 14.19 7.39 10.25
N LEU A 215 14.62 6.15 10.53
CA LEU A 215 15.88 5.61 10.01
C LEU A 215 15.87 5.55 8.48
N VAL A 216 14.83 4.97 7.88
CA VAL A 216 14.71 4.82 6.43
C VAL A 216 14.72 6.18 5.73
N ALA A 217 13.92 7.14 6.19
CA ALA A 217 13.92 8.48 5.61
C ALA A 217 15.26 9.20 5.77
N THR A 218 15.94 9.02 6.90
CA THR A 218 17.28 9.60 7.10
C THR A 218 18.28 9.04 6.08
N ILE A 219 18.22 7.73 5.79
CA ILE A 219 19.08 7.13 4.76
C ILE A 219 18.78 7.77 3.40
N TYR A 220 17.50 7.86 3.01
CA TYR A 220 17.10 8.45 1.74
C TYR A 220 17.54 9.92 1.58
N GLN A 221 17.47 10.72 2.63
CA GLN A 221 17.93 12.12 2.60
C GLN A 221 19.45 12.26 2.41
N ASN A 222 20.23 11.25 2.79
CA ASN A 222 21.68 11.24 2.63
C ASN A 222 22.12 10.63 1.29
N LEU A 223 21.18 10.17 0.45
CA LEU A 223 21.49 9.71 -0.91
C LEU A 223 21.55 10.90 -1.89
N GLU A 224 22.46 10.80 -2.86
CA GLU A 224 22.71 11.85 -3.85
C GLU A 224 21.50 12.19 -4.74
N ASP A 225 20.54 11.26 -4.91
CA ASP A 225 19.37 11.50 -5.77
C ASP A 225 18.30 12.42 -5.13
N ASN A 226 18.57 13.03 -3.97
CA ASN A 226 17.69 14.00 -3.30
C ASN A 226 16.26 13.48 -3.11
N TYR A 227 16.08 12.26 -2.61
CA TYR A 227 14.76 11.65 -2.46
C TYR A 227 13.85 12.46 -1.52
N LYS A 228 12.57 12.56 -1.89
CA LYS A 228 11.51 13.06 -1.00
C LYS A 228 10.74 11.91 -0.39
N CYS A 229 10.65 11.90 0.93
CA CYS A 229 9.91 10.87 1.68
C CYS A 229 8.48 11.38 1.98
N LEU A 230 7.47 10.68 1.48
CA LEU A 230 6.06 11.01 1.68
C LEU A 230 5.38 9.98 2.59
N LEU A 231 4.60 10.43 3.55
CA LEU A 231 3.80 9.54 4.40
C LEU A 231 2.32 9.82 4.15
N PHE A 232 1.60 8.83 3.62
CA PHE A 232 0.15 8.95 3.38
C PHE A 232 -0.61 8.14 4.42
N VAL A 233 -1.48 8.83 5.16
CA VAL A 233 -2.24 8.24 6.28
C VAL A 233 -3.72 8.33 6.00
N ARG A 234 -4.44 7.22 6.10
CA ARG A 234 -5.89 7.19 5.89
C ARG A 234 -6.66 7.91 7.00
N ALA A 235 -6.36 7.60 8.26
CA ALA A 235 -7.06 8.17 9.40
C ALA A 235 -6.90 9.71 9.48
N GLU A 236 -8.01 10.40 9.74
CA GLU A 236 -8.01 11.85 9.99
C GLU A 236 -7.41 12.18 11.36
N GLU A 237 -7.82 11.45 12.39
CA GLU A 237 -7.26 11.58 13.73
C GLU A 237 -5.90 10.92 13.83
N ASN A 238 -4.92 11.69 14.31
CA ASN A 238 -3.52 11.28 14.39
C ASN A 238 -2.97 11.46 15.81
N ASN A 239 -1.94 10.68 16.13
CA ASN A 239 -1.36 10.67 17.47
C ASN A 239 0.06 11.27 17.52
N SER A 240 0.70 11.20 18.68
CA SER A 240 2.05 11.75 18.90
C SER A 240 3.12 11.17 17.98
N TYR A 241 2.97 9.93 17.51
CA TYR A 241 3.93 9.30 16.58
C TYR A 241 3.85 9.92 15.19
N PHE A 242 2.63 10.15 14.67
CA PHE A 242 2.44 10.87 13.41
C PHE A 242 3.04 12.27 13.49
N ASN A 243 2.73 13.00 14.56
CA ASN A 243 3.24 14.35 14.77
C ASN A 243 4.77 14.38 14.87
N ARG A 244 5.39 13.34 15.46
CA ARG A 244 6.85 13.21 15.48
C ARG A 244 7.43 13.05 14.07
N LEU A 245 6.82 12.21 13.22
CA LEU A 245 7.24 12.04 11.83
C LEU A 245 7.05 13.34 11.03
N LYS A 246 5.88 13.98 11.12
CA LYS A 246 5.60 15.26 10.45
C LYS A 246 6.56 16.37 10.90
N ASN A 247 6.83 16.49 12.20
CA ASN A 247 7.69 17.55 12.75
C ASN A 247 9.19 17.27 12.59
N SER A 248 9.58 16.05 12.25
CA SER A 248 10.99 15.69 12.00
C SER A 248 11.60 16.38 10.78
N ARG A 249 10.76 16.91 9.88
CA ARG A 249 11.14 17.52 8.58
C ARG A 249 11.82 16.56 7.60
N ILE A 250 11.89 15.26 7.93
CA ILE A 250 12.38 14.23 7.00
C ILE A 250 11.27 13.50 6.25
N TRP A 251 10.04 13.58 6.77
CA TRP A 251 8.83 13.12 6.10
C TRP A 251 7.91 14.30 5.76
N GLU A 252 7.43 14.36 4.53
CA GLU A 252 6.25 15.14 4.16
C GLU A 252 5.00 14.27 4.44
N ALA A 253 4.36 14.48 5.59
CA ALA A 253 3.29 13.61 6.09
C ALA A 253 1.88 14.24 5.95
N TYR A 254 0.97 13.47 5.36
CA TYR A 254 -0.39 13.88 5.00
C TYR A 254 -1.41 12.86 5.48
N SER A 255 -2.53 13.33 6.01
CA SER A 255 -3.57 12.49 6.61
C SER A 255 -4.98 12.79 6.08
N GLY A 256 -5.83 11.76 5.99
CA GLY A 256 -7.22 11.90 5.54
C GLY A 256 -7.29 12.56 4.17
N ASN A 257 -8.09 13.62 4.05
CA ASN A 257 -8.26 14.37 2.80
C ASN A 257 -6.93 14.95 2.26
N GLU A 258 -5.97 15.32 3.12
CA GLU A 258 -4.66 15.80 2.65
C GLU A 258 -3.92 14.72 1.86
N ALA A 259 -4.04 13.45 2.27
CA ALA A 259 -3.41 12.33 1.57
C ALA A 259 -4.04 12.14 0.18
N TYR A 260 -5.37 12.24 0.07
CA TYR A 260 -6.04 12.14 -1.23
C TYR A 260 -5.73 13.31 -2.16
N GLU A 261 -5.60 14.54 -1.64
CA GLU A 261 -5.16 15.68 -2.45
C GLU A 261 -3.74 15.47 -2.98
N LYS A 262 -2.84 14.87 -2.20
CA LYS A 262 -1.51 14.50 -2.68
C LYS A 262 -1.52 13.37 -3.68
N ILE A 263 -2.37 12.36 -3.51
CA ILE A 263 -2.57 11.31 -4.53
C ILE A 263 -3.02 11.97 -5.84
N LYS A 264 -3.98 12.88 -5.80
CA LYS A 264 -4.46 13.62 -6.98
C LYS A 264 -3.40 14.51 -7.60
N GLU A 265 -2.64 15.24 -6.79
CA GLU A 265 -1.53 16.09 -7.25
C GLU A 265 -0.51 15.29 -8.07
N TYR A 266 -0.09 14.12 -7.57
CA TYR A 266 0.94 13.33 -8.23
C TYR A 266 0.40 12.46 -9.37
N SER A 267 -0.70 11.73 -9.15
CA SER A 267 -1.27 10.83 -10.17
C SER A 267 -2.09 11.55 -11.24
N GLY A 268 -2.59 12.75 -10.96
CA GLY A 268 -3.54 13.48 -11.79
C GLY A 268 -5.00 13.03 -11.62
N TYR A 269 -5.28 12.01 -10.80
CA TYR A 269 -6.62 11.44 -10.65
C TYR A 269 -7.27 11.80 -9.31
N ASN A 270 -8.52 12.27 -9.34
CA ASN A 270 -9.26 12.63 -8.12
C ASN A 270 -9.91 11.39 -7.49
N LEU A 271 -9.10 10.61 -6.77
CA LEU A 271 -9.56 9.41 -6.09
C LEU A 271 -10.64 9.70 -5.03
N LYS A 272 -10.55 10.83 -4.31
CA LYS A 272 -11.54 11.18 -3.29
C LYS A 272 -12.93 11.39 -3.88
N ASN A 273 -13.03 12.14 -4.98
CA ASN A 273 -14.30 12.30 -5.67
C ASN A 273 -14.83 10.96 -6.20
N TRP A 274 -13.95 10.08 -6.69
CA TRP A 274 -14.37 8.75 -7.13
C TRP A 274 -14.93 7.93 -5.96
N THR A 275 -14.29 7.91 -4.79
CA THR A 275 -14.80 7.17 -3.62
C THR A 275 -16.14 7.73 -3.16
N GLU A 276 -16.26 9.05 -3.03
CA GLU A 276 -17.51 9.72 -2.63
C GLU A 276 -18.68 9.46 -3.60
N THR A 277 -18.39 9.28 -4.89
CA THR A 277 -19.42 9.04 -5.92
C THR A 277 -19.84 7.57 -6.01
N ASN A 278 -18.92 6.63 -5.81
CA ASN A 278 -19.13 5.24 -6.19
C ASN A 278 -19.28 4.28 -5.00
N ILE A 279 -18.73 4.63 -3.84
CA ILE A 279 -18.68 3.76 -2.67
C ILE A 279 -19.86 4.07 -1.75
N ASP A 280 -20.69 3.06 -1.50
CA ASP A 280 -21.73 3.11 -0.47
C ASP A 280 -21.70 1.81 0.33
N TRP A 281 -20.74 1.71 1.24
CA TRP A 281 -20.48 0.46 1.97
C TRP A 281 -21.73 -0.17 2.60
N ALA A 282 -22.58 0.62 3.25
CA ALA A 282 -23.73 0.09 3.97
C ALA A 282 -24.76 -0.57 3.05
N ASN A 283 -24.94 -0.01 1.84
CA ASN A 283 -25.87 -0.50 0.84
C ASN A 283 -25.23 -1.49 -0.14
N ASP A 284 -23.90 -1.42 -0.32
CA ASP A 284 -23.16 -2.30 -1.21
C ASP A 284 -22.87 -3.65 -0.56
N PHE A 285 -22.87 -3.76 0.78
CA PHE A 285 -22.79 -5.04 1.49
C PHE A 285 -24.11 -5.82 1.47
N ASN A 286 -24.02 -7.14 1.64
CA ASN A 286 -25.16 -7.99 1.92
C ASN A 286 -25.74 -7.73 3.32
N ALA A 287 -27.02 -8.08 3.50
CA ALA A 287 -27.77 -7.77 4.72
C ALA A 287 -27.13 -8.31 6.01
N GLU A 288 -26.59 -9.54 5.98
CA GLU A 288 -25.94 -10.16 7.13
C GLU A 288 -24.69 -9.38 7.56
N THR A 289 -23.86 -8.98 6.60
CA THR A 289 -22.64 -8.22 6.86
C THR A 289 -22.97 -6.81 7.36
N THR A 290 -23.93 -6.13 6.72
CA THR A 290 -24.38 -4.80 7.16
C THR A 290 -24.91 -4.83 8.59
N GLN A 291 -25.73 -5.83 8.93
CA GLN A 291 -26.25 -6.00 10.28
C GLN A 291 -25.12 -6.18 11.30
N HIS A 292 -24.21 -7.15 11.06
CA HIS A 292 -23.09 -7.42 11.96
C HIS A 292 -22.19 -6.20 12.18
N LEU A 293 -21.81 -5.52 11.09
CA LEU A 293 -20.93 -4.34 11.18
C LEU A 293 -21.63 -3.15 11.87
N THR A 294 -22.94 -3.02 11.74
CA THR A 294 -23.72 -1.97 12.44
C THR A 294 -23.79 -2.26 13.93
N GLU A 295 -24.19 -3.48 14.32
CA GLU A 295 -24.32 -3.89 15.73
C GLU A 295 -22.99 -3.79 16.49
N LYS A 296 -21.86 -4.06 15.82
CA LYS A 296 -20.52 -3.96 16.38
C LYS A 296 -19.87 -2.58 16.24
N ASN A 297 -20.59 -1.59 15.69
CA ASN A 297 -20.08 -0.25 15.41
C ASN A 297 -18.75 -0.27 14.61
N LEU A 298 -18.70 -1.07 13.55
CA LEU A 298 -17.52 -1.27 12.71
C LEU A 298 -17.54 -0.43 11.42
N LEU A 299 -18.72 0.03 10.98
CA LEU A 299 -18.83 0.84 9.75
C LEU A 299 -17.98 2.11 9.78
N GLN A 300 -17.75 2.69 10.96
CA GLN A 300 -16.86 3.86 11.15
C GLN A 300 -15.41 3.62 10.67
N TYR A 301 -14.97 2.38 10.53
CA TYR A 301 -13.61 2.09 10.04
C TYR A 301 -13.52 2.16 8.52
N LEU A 302 -14.63 2.19 7.78
CA LEU A 302 -14.68 2.21 6.31
C LEU A 302 -14.66 3.62 5.70
N LEU A 303 -14.33 4.64 6.49
CA LEU A 303 -14.13 6.00 6.01
C LEU A 303 -12.92 6.04 5.07
N TRP A 304 -13.22 6.06 3.76
CA TRP A 304 -12.28 6.21 2.65
C TRP A 304 -12.49 7.58 2.01
#